data_AF-A2FDV4-F1
#
_entry.id   AF-A2FDV4-F1
#
_cell.length_a   1.000
_cell.length_b   1.000
_cell.length_c   1.000
_cell.angle_alpha   90.00
_cell.angle_beta   90.00
_cell.angle_gamma   90.00
#
_symmetry.space_group_name_H-M   'P 1'
#
loop_
_entity.id
_entity.type
_entity.pdbx_description
1 polymer ?
#
loop_
_entity_poly.entity_id
_entity_poly.type
_entity_poly.pdbx_seq_one_letter_code
_entity_poly.pdbx_strand_id
1 'polypeptide(L)'
;MHACDRLPYLNNSLFSNSRKLNNINFPQKIKELRYGCFYNCESLKSVTLPDSLETIYDWSSTHGRVFNDYLESVTITSQSNLTTILSDAFYQTKLKYFYIPPKLQTIISSAFTGVPIETFEVDPHNPYFRSDGKILFSGTNNITLHFVSPALTGSFTIPTFVIQIGENCFRNSYISQITLHSNVEAIQRLAFEGIQITSFVYNSKISRIEERTFN
;
A
#
# COMPACT_ATOMS: atom_id res chain seq x y z
N MET A 1 -27.89 24.20 -5.44
CA MET A 1 -26.94 23.28 -4.78
C MET A 1 -26.13 22.60 -5.89
N HIS A 2 -25.15 23.28 -6.48
CA HIS A 2 -24.44 22.83 -7.71
C HIS A 2 -22.93 23.14 -7.71
N ALA A 3 -22.38 23.63 -6.60
CA ALA A 3 -20.97 24.04 -6.55
C ALA A 3 -19.98 22.88 -6.33
N CYS A 4 -20.44 21.71 -5.87
CA CYS A 4 -19.57 20.60 -5.50
C CYS A 4 -19.31 19.60 -6.65
N ASP A 5 -20.11 19.58 -7.72
CA ASP A 5 -20.03 18.55 -8.80
C ASP A 5 -18.81 18.71 -9.73
N ARG A 6 -18.00 19.75 -9.52
CA ARG A 6 -16.84 20.08 -10.38
C ARG A 6 -15.51 20.07 -9.64
N LEU A 7 -15.47 19.69 -8.36
CA LEU A 7 -14.21 19.68 -7.62
C LEU A 7 -13.27 18.61 -8.20
N PRO A 8 -12.10 18.99 -8.76
CA PRO A 8 -11.15 18.01 -9.29
C PRO A 8 -10.38 17.31 -8.17
N TYR A 9 -10.40 17.82 -6.95
CA TYR A 9 -9.71 17.25 -5.80
C TYR A 9 -10.39 17.61 -4.49
N LEU A 10 -10.17 16.80 -3.45
CA LEU A 10 -10.37 17.22 -2.07
C LEU A 10 -9.11 17.93 -1.58
N ASN A 11 -9.30 19.16 -1.10
CA ASN A 11 -8.20 20.01 -0.61
C ASN A 11 -7.49 19.40 0.59
N ASN A 12 -6.25 19.88 0.81
CA ASN A 12 -5.48 19.50 1.98
C ASN A 12 -6.29 19.72 3.26
N SER A 13 -6.26 18.74 4.16
CA SER A 13 -6.92 18.83 5.47
C SER A 13 -8.41 19.16 5.46
N LEU A 14 -9.12 19.03 4.33
CA LEU A 14 -10.52 19.47 4.20
C LEU A 14 -11.46 18.92 5.29
N PHE A 15 -11.34 17.65 5.63
CA PHE A 15 -12.08 17.01 6.72
C PHE A 15 -11.17 16.60 7.88
N SER A 16 -9.96 17.16 7.97
CA SER A 16 -9.03 16.85 9.06
C SER A 16 -9.67 17.12 10.42
N ASN A 17 -9.52 16.17 11.36
CA ASN A 17 -10.13 16.16 12.68
C ASN A 17 -11.67 16.24 12.69
N SER A 18 -12.35 15.89 11.59
CA SER A 18 -13.80 15.74 11.56
C SER A 18 -14.21 14.44 12.25
N ARG A 19 -14.03 14.36 13.58
CA ARG A 19 -14.17 13.14 14.39
C ARG A 19 -15.55 12.49 14.32
N LYS A 20 -16.59 13.27 13.95
CA LYS A 20 -17.97 12.80 13.78
C LYS A 20 -18.34 12.47 12.32
N LEU A 21 -17.47 12.74 11.35
CA LEU A 21 -17.70 12.37 9.96
C LEU A 21 -17.70 10.85 9.87
N ASN A 22 -18.86 10.26 9.57
CA ASN A 22 -19.04 8.82 9.47
C ASN A 22 -19.36 8.34 8.04
N ASN A 23 -19.62 9.29 7.14
CA ASN A 23 -19.90 9.03 5.74
C ASN A 23 -19.45 10.24 4.90
N ILE A 24 -19.07 9.97 3.66
CA ILE A 24 -18.80 10.98 2.65
C ILE A 24 -19.41 10.57 1.31
N ASN A 25 -20.13 11.50 0.69
CA ASN A 25 -20.53 11.39 -0.70
C ASN A 25 -19.52 12.18 -1.55
N PHE A 26 -18.69 11.49 -2.31
CA PHE A 26 -17.71 12.16 -3.18
C PHE A 26 -18.39 12.85 -4.36
N PRO A 27 -17.97 14.07 -4.71
CA PRO A 27 -18.20 14.63 -6.03
C PRO A 27 -17.79 13.69 -7.17
N GLN A 28 -18.63 13.61 -8.20
CA GLN A 28 -18.47 12.67 -9.32
C GLN A 28 -17.20 12.86 -10.17
N LYS A 29 -16.50 13.99 -10.03
CA LYS A 29 -15.34 14.34 -10.85
C LYS A 29 -14.03 14.46 -10.06
N ILE A 30 -14.02 14.03 -8.79
CA ILE A 30 -12.78 14.04 -8.00
C ILE A 30 -11.76 13.11 -8.64
N LYS A 31 -10.56 13.66 -8.83
CA LYS A 31 -9.36 13.00 -9.34
C LYS A 31 -8.33 12.76 -8.25
N GLU A 32 -8.31 13.60 -7.21
CA GLU A 32 -7.29 13.51 -6.17
C GLU A 32 -7.85 13.60 -4.75
N LEU A 33 -7.31 12.77 -3.85
CA LEU A 33 -7.38 12.97 -2.41
C LEU A 33 -6.04 13.53 -1.94
N ARG A 34 -6.01 14.80 -1.54
CA ARG A 34 -4.77 15.49 -1.15
C ARG A 34 -4.45 15.32 0.33
N TYR A 35 -3.25 15.76 0.70
CA TYR A 35 -2.64 15.58 2.02
C TYR A 35 -3.59 15.86 3.18
N GLY A 36 -3.71 14.92 4.11
CA GLY A 36 -4.48 15.14 5.33
C GLY A 36 -5.99 15.21 5.18
N CYS A 37 -6.57 15.03 3.99
CA CYS A 37 -7.98 15.38 3.79
C CYS A 37 -8.97 14.58 4.65
N PHE A 38 -8.60 13.39 5.15
CA PHE A 38 -9.35 12.63 6.16
C PHE A 38 -8.54 12.30 7.42
N TYR A 39 -7.47 13.06 7.70
CA TYR A 39 -6.65 12.84 8.88
C TYR A 39 -7.48 12.96 10.17
N ASN A 40 -7.35 12.01 11.09
CA ASN A 40 -8.09 11.94 12.36
C ASN A 40 -9.63 11.98 12.22
N CYS A 41 -10.19 11.39 11.16
CA CYS A 41 -11.63 11.14 11.03
C CYS A 41 -12.05 9.88 11.81
N GLU A 42 -12.17 9.99 13.13
CA GLU A 42 -12.39 8.84 14.03
C GLU A 42 -13.62 7.98 13.71
N SER A 43 -14.71 8.60 13.26
CA SER A 43 -15.96 7.93 12.92
C SER A 43 -16.02 7.41 11.48
N LEU A 44 -15.06 7.75 10.61
CA LEU A 44 -15.04 7.33 9.21
C LEU A 44 -14.44 5.93 9.12
N LYS A 45 -15.29 4.91 9.33
CA LYS A 45 -14.87 3.50 9.34
C LYS A 45 -14.78 2.89 7.96
N SER A 46 -15.55 3.39 7.01
CA SER A 46 -15.60 2.85 5.65
C SER A 46 -15.70 3.97 4.64
N VAL A 47 -15.11 3.77 3.46
CA VAL A 47 -15.20 4.72 2.35
C VAL A 47 -15.33 4.00 1.01
N THR A 48 -16.26 4.46 0.18
CA THR A 48 -16.34 4.06 -1.23
C THR A 48 -15.60 5.10 -2.06
N LEU A 49 -14.48 4.72 -2.67
CA LEU A 49 -13.71 5.62 -3.52
C LEU A 49 -14.46 5.81 -4.85
N PRO A 50 -14.59 7.05 -5.36
CA PRO A 50 -15.30 7.28 -6.62
C PRO A 50 -14.46 6.76 -7.78
N ASP A 51 -15.11 6.19 -8.80
CA ASP A 51 -14.42 5.64 -9.98
C ASP A 51 -13.60 6.69 -10.74
N SER A 52 -13.91 7.98 -10.56
CA SER A 52 -13.16 9.08 -11.15
C SER A 52 -11.79 9.30 -10.51
N LEU A 53 -11.55 8.82 -9.28
CA LEU A 53 -10.34 9.05 -8.51
C LEU A 53 -9.12 8.44 -9.22
N GLU A 54 -8.03 9.20 -9.30
CA GLU A 54 -6.78 8.80 -9.97
C GLU A 54 -5.62 8.68 -8.98
N THR A 55 -5.56 9.56 -7.97
CA THR A 55 -4.41 9.64 -7.06
C THR A 55 -4.82 9.80 -5.59
N ILE A 56 -4.19 9.03 -4.71
CA ILE A 56 -4.21 9.22 -3.25
C ILE A 56 -2.81 9.68 -2.81
N TYR A 57 -2.73 10.91 -2.29
CA TYR A 57 -1.46 11.53 -1.92
C TYR A 57 -0.87 10.96 -0.62
N ASP A 58 0.40 11.30 -0.38
CA ASP A 58 1.20 10.78 0.72
C ASP A 58 1.00 11.52 2.05
N TRP A 59 1.94 11.30 2.98
CA TRP A 59 2.13 12.11 4.17
C TRP A 59 2.79 13.47 3.84
N SER A 60 2.18 14.53 4.36
CA SER A 60 2.79 15.86 4.42
C SER A 60 3.13 16.24 5.86
N SER A 61 4.29 16.85 6.09
CA SER A 61 4.69 17.38 7.41
C SER A 61 3.74 18.44 7.97
N THR A 62 3.00 19.12 7.10
CA THR A 62 2.08 20.19 7.49
C THR A 62 0.63 19.73 7.60
N HIS A 63 0.22 18.69 6.86
CA HIS A 63 -1.19 18.28 6.77
C HIS A 63 -1.47 16.85 7.24
N GLY A 64 -0.45 16.01 7.42
CA GLY A 64 -0.60 14.59 7.76
C GLY A 64 -0.88 13.71 6.54
N ARG A 65 -1.35 12.49 6.82
CA ARG A 65 -1.69 11.44 5.82
C ARG A 65 -3.13 11.56 5.36
N VAL A 66 -3.43 11.07 4.16
CA VAL A 66 -4.81 11.08 3.64
C VAL A 66 -5.76 10.33 4.59
N PHE A 67 -5.44 9.07 4.89
CA PHE A 67 -6.16 8.26 5.88
C PHE A 67 -5.22 7.79 7.00
N ASN A 68 -5.76 7.62 8.21
CA ASN A 68 -5.06 7.00 9.34
C ASN A 68 -6.00 6.26 10.29
N ASP A 69 -5.43 5.43 11.18
CA ASP A 69 -5.89 4.82 12.46
C ASP A 69 -7.29 4.19 12.57
N TYR A 70 -8.29 4.73 11.87
CA TYR A 70 -9.71 4.48 12.11
C TYR A 70 -10.42 3.87 10.91
N LEU A 71 -9.89 4.03 9.70
CA LEU A 71 -10.48 3.45 8.49
C LEU A 71 -10.31 1.92 8.52
N GLU A 72 -11.41 1.19 8.41
CA GLU A 72 -11.49 -0.27 8.51
C GLU A 72 -11.78 -0.92 7.16
N SER A 73 -12.45 -0.21 6.24
CA SER A 73 -12.67 -0.70 4.87
C SER A 73 -12.62 0.39 3.81
N VAL A 74 -12.20 -0.03 2.62
CA VAL A 74 -12.21 0.75 1.39
C VAL A 74 -12.90 -0.09 0.32
N THR A 75 -13.85 0.51 -0.37
CA THR A 75 -14.49 -0.10 -1.56
C THR A 75 -13.95 0.58 -2.81
N ILE A 76 -13.40 -0.22 -3.72
CA ILE A 76 -12.91 0.16 -5.05
C ILE A 76 -13.55 -0.79 -6.06
N THR A 77 -14.06 -0.27 -7.17
CA THR A 77 -14.71 -1.06 -8.22
C THR A 77 -13.72 -1.44 -9.32
N SER A 78 -14.09 -2.38 -10.19
CA SER A 78 -13.32 -2.72 -11.40
C SER A 78 -13.34 -1.59 -12.46
N GLN A 79 -14.22 -0.60 -12.32
CA GLN A 79 -14.29 0.59 -13.17
C GLN A 79 -13.37 1.73 -12.70
N SER A 80 -12.69 1.56 -11.57
CA SER A 80 -11.86 2.61 -10.97
C SER A 80 -10.77 3.12 -11.91
N ASN A 81 -10.59 4.45 -11.93
CA ASN A 81 -9.48 5.12 -12.60
C ASN A 81 -8.25 5.30 -11.70
N LEU A 82 -8.22 4.69 -10.52
CA LEU A 82 -7.11 4.84 -9.58
C LEU A 82 -5.83 4.31 -10.22
N THR A 83 -4.83 5.17 -10.38
CA THR A 83 -3.53 4.82 -10.96
C THR A 83 -2.41 4.83 -9.94
N THR A 84 -2.54 5.64 -8.88
CA THR A 84 -1.43 5.94 -7.97
C THR A 84 -1.87 6.04 -6.50
N ILE A 85 -1.15 5.32 -5.64
CA ILE A 85 -1.22 5.42 -4.17
C ILE A 85 0.18 5.74 -3.66
N LEU A 86 0.36 6.90 -3.06
CA LEU A 86 1.66 7.37 -2.57
C LEU A 86 1.94 6.92 -1.12
N SER A 87 3.17 7.20 -0.65
CA SER A 87 3.70 6.79 0.65
C SER A 87 2.77 7.11 1.82
N ASP A 88 2.60 6.17 2.76
CA ASP A 88 1.79 6.35 3.97
C ASP A 88 0.30 6.78 3.73
N ALA A 89 -0.24 6.71 2.50
CA ALA A 89 -1.62 7.11 2.19
C ALA A 89 -2.68 6.48 3.10
N PHE A 90 -2.45 5.24 3.54
CA PHE A 90 -3.32 4.46 4.44
C PHE A 90 -2.65 4.15 5.79
N TYR A 91 -1.67 4.93 6.22
CA TYR A 91 -0.85 4.66 7.41
C TYR A 91 -1.67 4.27 8.65
N GLN A 92 -1.34 3.15 9.28
CA GLN A 92 -1.98 2.63 10.51
C GLN A 92 -3.52 2.49 10.44
N THR A 93 -4.11 2.54 9.25
CA THR A 93 -5.51 2.14 9.08
C THR A 93 -5.68 0.67 9.44
N LYS A 94 -6.93 0.26 9.70
CA LYS A 94 -7.29 -1.09 10.11
C LYS A 94 -7.72 -1.97 8.94
N LEU A 95 -7.32 -1.61 7.72
CA LEU A 95 -7.67 -2.36 6.51
C LEU A 95 -7.08 -3.77 6.60
N LYS A 96 -7.95 -4.77 6.42
CA LYS A 96 -7.56 -6.19 6.31
C LYS A 96 -7.56 -6.69 4.87
N TYR A 97 -8.26 -5.98 3.99
CA TYR A 97 -8.42 -6.35 2.59
C TYR A 97 -8.17 -5.11 1.73
N PHE A 98 -7.52 -5.30 0.59
CA PHE A 98 -7.36 -4.26 -0.41
C PHE A 98 -7.54 -4.81 -1.83
N TYR A 99 -8.47 -4.21 -2.58
CA TYR A 99 -8.68 -4.50 -4.00
C TYR A 99 -7.79 -3.62 -4.87
N ILE A 100 -7.07 -4.23 -5.80
CA ILE A 100 -6.21 -3.54 -6.78
C ILE A 100 -6.94 -3.51 -8.13
N PRO A 101 -7.49 -2.35 -8.57
CA PRO A 101 -8.26 -2.23 -9.80
C PRO A 101 -7.37 -2.28 -11.06
N PRO A 102 -7.94 -2.44 -12.27
CA PRO A 102 -7.17 -2.66 -13.50
C PRO A 102 -6.11 -1.60 -13.81
N LYS A 103 -6.37 -0.34 -13.46
CA LYS A 103 -5.51 0.81 -13.81
C LYS A 103 -4.49 1.18 -12.74
N LEU A 104 -4.53 0.54 -11.57
CA LEU A 104 -3.61 0.84 -10.48
C LEU A 104 -2.21 0.37 -10.87
N GLN A 105 -1.35 1.34 -11.14
CA GLN A 105 0.01 1.13 -11.65
C GLN A 105 1.04 1.30 -10.54
N THR A 106 0.83 2.27 -9.65
CA THR A 106 1.80 2.67 -8.65
C THR A 106 1.21 2.53 -7.26
N ILE A 107 1.84 1.68 -6.45
CA ILE A 107 1.70 1.65 -5.00
C ILE A 107 3.11 1.89 -4.49
N ILE A 108 3.34 2.95 -3.74
CA ILE A 108 4.61 3.10 -3.04
C ILE A 108 4.61 2.12 -1.87
N SER A 109 5.70 1.37 -1.66
CA SER A 109 5.70 0.24 -0.70
C SER A 109 5.32 0.62 0.73
N SER A 110 5.52 1.87 1.13
CA SER A 110 5.13 2.41 2.44
C SER A 110 3.67 2.90 2.51
N ALA A 111 2.89 2.84 1.42
CA ALA A 111 1.48 3.24 1.40
C ALA A 111 0.65 2.58 2.52
N PHE A 112 1.04 1.38 2.91
CA PHE A 112 0.38 0.53 3.91
C PHE A 112 1.21 0.32 5.19
N THR A 113 2.09 1.27 5.55
CA THR A 113 2.81 1.22 6.83
C THR A 113 1.84 1.09 8.01
N GLY A 114 2.03 0.09 8.88
CA GLY A 114 1.18 -0.18 10.03
C GLY A 114 -0.20 -0.74 9.70
N VAL A 115 -0.48 -1.10 8.45
CA VAL A 115 -1.79 -1.59 8.02
C VAL A 115 -1.81 -3.12 8.08
N PRO A 116 -2.78 -3.75 8.78
CA PRO A 116 -2.84 -5.19 8.98
C PRO A 116 -3.50 -5.90 7.79
N ILE A 117 -3.05 -5.64 6.55
CA ILE A 117 -3.64 -6.26 5.35
C ILE A 117 -3.42 -7.77 5.39
N GLU A 118 -4.50 -8.53 5.48
CA GLU A 118 -4.53 -9.99 5.41
C GLU A 118 -4.64 -10.48 3.97
N THR A 119 -5.28 -9.71 3.08
CA THR A 119 -5.51 -10.11 1.68
C THR A 119 -5.43 -8.95 0.69
N PHE A 120 -4.70 -9.16 -0.40
CA PHE A 120 -4.80 -8.39 -1.64
C PHE A 120 -5.55 -9.21 -2.69
N GLU A 121 -6.58 -8.61 -3.27
CA GLU A 121 -7.22 -9.12 -4.47
C GLU A 121 -6.84 -8.22 -5.63
N VAL A 122 -6.29 -8.82 -6.69
CA VAL A 122 -5.87 -8.08 -7.88
C VAL A 122 -6.85 -8.38 -9.00
N ASP A 123 -7.38 -7.33 -9.63
CA ASP A 123 -8.22 -7.47 -10.81
C ASP A 123 -7.46 -8.27 -11.90
N PRO A 124 -8.08 -9.28 -12.53
CA PRO A 124 -7.43 -10.09 -13.57
C PRO A 124 -6.87 -9.28 -14.75
N HIS A 125 -7.35 -8.06 -14.96
CA HIS A 125 -6.90 -7.17 -16.03
C HIS A 125 -5.82 -6.18 -15.59
N ASN A 126 -5.35 -6.21 -14.34
CA ASN A 126 -4.25 -5.36 -13.90
C ASN A 126 -2.91 -5.92 -14.43
N PRO A 127 -2.17 -5.19 -15.29
CA PRO A 127 -0.92 -5.69 -15.86
C PRO A 127 0.31 -5.41 -14.98
N TYR A 128 0.15 -4.68 -13.87
CA TYR A 128 1.25 -4.14 -13.06
C TYR A 128 1.49 -4.95 -11.79
N PHE A 129 0.44 -5.56 -11.24
CA PHE A 129 0.46 -6.31 -10.00
C PHE A 129 -0.08 -7.72 -10.18
N ARG A 130 0.37 -8.62 -9.32
CA ARG A 130 -0.28 -9.92 -9.08
C ARG A 130 -0.22 -10.24 -7.60
N SER A 131 -1.14 -11.06 -7.12
CA SER A 131 -1.11 -11.54 -5.75
C SER A 131 -1.48 -13.01 -5.67
N ASP A 132 -0.95 -13.70 -4.65
CA ASP A 132 -1.43 -15.01 -4.20
C ASP A 132 -2.42 -14.89 -3.02
N GLY A 133 -2.96 -13.69 -2.81
CA GLY A 133 -3.77 -13.31 -1.66
C GLY A 133 -2.94 -12.63 -0.58
N LYS A 134 -1.83 -13.21 -0.12
CA LYS A 134 -1.06 -12.67 1.02
C LYS A 134 0.17 -11.87 0.61
N ILE A 135 0.64 -12.06 -0.61
CA ILE A 135 1.84 -11.43 -1.13
C ILE A 135 1.47 -10.63 -2.35
N LEU A 136 1.95 -9.39 -2.43
CA LEU A 136 1.81 -8.54 -3.60
C LEU A 136 3.13 -8.52 -4.36
N PHE A 137 3.07 -8.78 -5.65
CA PHE A 137 4.20 -8.73 -6.56
C PHE A 137 4.03 -7.64 -7.61
N SER A 138 5.12 -7.00 -8.01
CA SER A 138 5.13 -5.89 -8.97
C SER A 138 6.38 -5.90 -9.87
N GLY A 139 6.52 -4.88 -10.71
CA GLY A 139 7.63 -4.77 -11.67
C GLY A 139 7.41 -5.59 -12.94
N THR A 140 8.36 -5.53 -13.87
CA THR A 140 8.30 -6.26 -15.14
C THR A 140 8.17 -7.76 -14.90
N ASN A 141 7.14 -8.39 -15.45
CA ASN A 141 6.79 -9.80 -15.20
C ASN A 141 6.51 -10.15 -13.72
N ASN A 142 6.20 -9.14 -12.90
CA ASN A 142 5.89 -9.24 -11.48
C ASN A 142 6.97 -9.97 -10.66
N ILE A 143 8.25 -9.76 -10.99
CA ILE A 143 9.40 -10.40 -10.32
C ILE A 143 9.86 -9.67 -9.05
N THR A 144 9.22 -8.56 -8.68
CA THR A 144 9.52 -7.82 -7.46
C THR A 144 8.56 -8.23 -6.34
N LEU A 145 9.10 -8.62 -5.19
CA LEU A 145 8.32 -8.79 -3.96
C LEU A 145 7.99 -7.41 -3.38
N HIS A 146 6.75 -6.96 -3.56
CA HIS A 146 6.34 -5.59 -3.28
C HIS A 146 5.82 -5.42 -1.86
N PHE A 147 5.01 -6.37 -1.38
CA PHE A 147 4.45 -6.35 -0.03
C PHE A 147 4.19 -7.78 0.45
N VAL A 148 4.46 -8.03 1.73
CA VAL A 148 4.18 -9.29 2.41
C VAL A 148 3.21 -9.06 3.56
N SER A 149 2.06 -9.72 3.50
CA SER A 149 1.01 -9.60 4.51
C SER A 149 1.54 -9.91 5.92
N PRO A 150 1.23 -9.08 6.94
CA PRO A 150 1.47 -9.42 8.33
C PRO A 150 0.69 -10.65 8.81
N ALA A 151 -0.29 -11.15 8.05
CA ALA A 151 -0.95 -12.44 8.34
C ALA A 151 -0.06 -13.66 8.04
N LEU A 152 1.12 -13.47 7.45
CA LEU A 152 2.16 -14.47 7.34
C LEU A 152 3.08 -14.40 8.57
N THR A 153 3.32 -15.56 9.19
CA THR A 153 4.10 -15.70 10.43
C THR A 153 5.04 -16.89 10.33
N GLY A 154 6.06 -16.93 11.20
CA GLY A 154 7.00 -18.05 11.25
C GLY A 154 8.06 -17.97 10.14
N SER A 155 8.31 -19.08 9.45
CA SER A 155 9.31 -19.14 8.38
C SER A 155 8.71 -18.78 7.01
N PHE A 156 9.41 -17.95 6.25
CA PHE A 156 9.02 -17.57 4.89
C PHE A 156 10.16 -17.81 3.89
N THR A 157 9.84 -18.48 2.78
CA THR A 157 10.78 -18.70 1.68
C THR A 157 10.39 -17.79 0.52
N ILE A 158 11.34 -16.98 0.02
CA ILE A 158 11.10 -16.12 -1.14
C ILE A 158 10.75 -17.01 -2.36
N PRO A 159 9.68 -16.74 -3.12
CA PRO A 159 9.35 -17.49 -4.32
C PRO A 159 10.45 -17.41 -5.38
N THR A 160 10.80 -18.53 -6.02
CA THR A 160 12.00 -18.66 -6.88
C THR A 160 12.04 -17.75 -8.11
N PHE A 161 10.89 -17.23 -8.54
CA PHE A 161 10.76 -16.26 -9.64
C PHE A 161 11.07 -14.82 -9.21
N VAL A 162 11.17 -14.54 -7.92
CA VAL A 162 11.45 -13.20 -7.40
C VAL A 162 12.92 -12.89 -7.62
N ILE A 163 13.19 -11.77 -8.30
CA ILE A 163 14.54 -11.31 -8.58
C ILE A 163 14.87 -10.09 -7.70
N GLN A 164 13.85 -9.31 -7.32
CA GLN A 164 14.02 -8.10 -6.52
C GLN A 164 13.15 -8.14 -5.25
N ILE A 165 13.76 -7.83 -4.12
CA ILE A 165 13.05 -7.62 -2.84
C ILE A 165 12.81 -6.12 -2.69
N GLY A 166 11.54 -5.72 -2.69
CA GLY A 166 11.10 -4.33 -2.69
C GLY A 166 11.36 -3.59 -1.38
N GLU A 167 11.38 -2.26 -1.46
CA GLU A 167 11.53 -1.39 -0.30
C GLU A 167 10.42 -1.67 0.72
N ASN A 168 10.71 -1.70 2.02
CA ASN A 168 9.72 -1.90 3.09
C ASN A 168 8.80 -3.14 2.92
N CYS A 169 9.11 -4.13 2.08
CA CYS A 169 8.12 -5.15 1.73
C CYS A 169 7.75 -6.09 2.88
N PHE A 170 8.61 -6.24 3.89
CA PHE A 170 8.31 -6.94 5.15
C PHE A 170 7.99 -5.99 6.31
N ARG A 171 7.80 -4.69 6.04
CA ARG A 171 7.43 -3.74 7.08
C ARG A 171 6.11 -4.18 7.72
N ASN A 172 6.10 -4.29 9.05
CA ASN A 172 5.00 -4.83 9.88
C ASN A 172 4.83 -6.36 9.86
N SER A 173 5.72 -7.11 9.23
CA SER A 173 5.66 -8.57 9.23
C SER A 173 5.98 -9.17 10.60
N TYR A 174 5.34 -10.30 10.92
CA TYR A 174 5.67 -11.14 12.09
C TYR A 174 6.41 -12.41 11.68
N ILE A 175 6.99 -12.43 10.48
CA ILE A 175 7.88 -13.48 10.02
C ILE A 175 9.14 -13.47 10.89
N SER A 176 9.47 -14.63 11.45
CA SER A 176 10.60 -14.82 12.36
C SER A 176 11.83 -15.38 11.66
N GLN A 177 11.68 -15.94 10.45
CA GLN A 177 12.78 -16.50 9.66
C GLN A 177 12.52 -16.29 8.17
N ILE A 178 13.54 -15.87 7.43
CA ILE A 178 13.47 -15.73 5.97
C ILE A 178 14.54 -16.60 5.31
N THR A 179 14.13 -17.33 4.29
CA THR A 179 15.01 -18.12 3.42
C THR A 179 15.06 -17.48 2.04
N LEU A 180 16.26 -17.04 1.64
CA LEU A 180 16.53 -16.50 0.31
C LEU A 180 17.02 -17.61 -0.64
N HIS A 181 16.72 -17.47 -1.94
CA HIS A 181 17.27 -18.31 -3.00
C HIS A 181 18.28 -17.53 -3.86
N SER A 182 19.03 -18.26 -4.69
CA SER A 182 20.15 -17.72 -5.48
C SER A 182 19.75 -16.88 -6.71
N ASN A 183 18.47 -16.63 -6.95
CA ASN A 183 18.02 -15.76 -8.05
C ASN A 183 17.74 -14.32 -7.61
N VAL A 184 17.80 -14.03 -6.31
CA VAL A 184 17.65 -12.65 -5.81
C VAL A 184 18.90 -11.87 -6.21
N GLU A 185 18.69 -10.76 -6.94
CA GLU A 185 19.74 -9.89 -7.48
C GLU A 185 19.82 -8.54 -6.77
N ALA A 186 18.69 -8.06 -6.23
CA ALA A 186 18.62 -6.76 -5.56
C ALA A 186 17.71 -6.80 -4.33
N ILE A 187 18.17 -6.16 -3.25
CA ILE A 187 17.42 -5.96 -2.00
C ILE A 187 17.37 -4.48 -1.71
N GLN A 188 16.16 -3.92 -1.68
CA GLN A 188 15.93 -2.48 -1.50
C GLN A 188 15.92 -2.05 -0.03
N ARG A 189 15.93 -0.73 0.18
CA ARG A 189 16.04 -0.07 1.48
C ARG A 189 14.94 -0.56 2.42
N LEU A 190 15.25 -0.76 3.71
CA LEU A 190 14.27 -1.17 4.73
C LEU A 190 13.48 -2.45 4.41
N ALA A 191 13.93 -3.28 3.45
CA ALA A 191 13.17 -4.46 3.03
C ALA A 191 12.79 -5.37 4.21
N PHE A 192 13.72 -5.55 5.15
CA PHE A 192 13.57 -6.37 6.35
C PHE A 192 13.60 -5.53 7.64
N GLU A 193 13.18 -4.26 7.58
CA GLU A 193 13.12 -3.42 8.78
C GLU A 193 12.14 -4.01 9.79
N GLY A 194 12.60 -4.17 11.04
CA GLY A 194 11.79 -4.67 12.16
C GLY A 194 11.58 -6.19 12.22
N ILE A 195 12.19 -6.97 11.32
CA ILE A 195 12.16 -8.44 11.41
C ILE A 195 13.53 -9.02 11.77
N GLN A 196 13.53 -10.18 12.44
CA GLN A 196 14.76 -10.89 12.80
C GLN A 196 15.10 -11.90 11.71
N ILE A 197 16.17 -11.66 10.94
CA ILE A 197 16.65 -12.65 9.96
C ILE A 197 17.60 -13.61 10.64
N THR A 198 17.27 -14.91 10.59
CA THR A 198 18.12 -15.95 11.20
C THR A 198 19.17 -16.52 10.25
N SER A 199 18.99 -16.39 8.93
CA SER A 199 19.94 -16.88 7.94
C SER A 199 19.83 -16.09 6.64
N PHE A 200 20.98 -15.68 6.10
CA PHE A 200 21.06 -14.97 4.83
C PHE A 200 22.00 -15.74 3.91
N VAL A 201 21.52 -16.18 2.75
CA VAL A 201 22.35 -16.86 1.74
C VAL A 201 22.85 -15.83 0.74
N TYR A 202 24.12 -15.43 0.90
CA TYR A 202 24.80 -14.67 -0.14
C TYR A 202 24.90 -15.54 -1.40
N ASN A 203 24.51 -14.98 -2.54
CA ASN A 203 24.70 -15.58 -3.85
C ASN A 203 25.42 -14.61 -4.78
N SER A 204 26.12 -15.12 -5.78
CA SER A 204 26.97 -14.32 -6.68
C SER A 204 26.21 -13.35 -7.58
N LYS A 205 24.87 -13.44 -7.67
CA LYS A 205 24.03 -12.53 -8.46
C LYS A 205 23.60 -11.29 -7.69
N ILE A 206 23.75 -11.26 -6.36
CA ILE A 206 23.40 -10.07 -5.57
C ILE A 206 24.34 -8.93 -5.96
N SER A 207 23.79 -7.93 -6.65
CA SER A 207 24.54 -6.76 -7.12
C SER A 207 24.30 -5.52 -6.27
N ARG A 208 23.21 -5.50 -5.48
CA ARG A 208 22.84 -4.35 -4.64
C ARG A 208 22.09 -4.76 -3.38
N ILE A 209 22.58 -4.29 -2.24
CA ILE A 209 21.88 -4.28 -0.94
C ILE A 209 21.88 -2.82 -0.47
N GLU A 210 20.70 -2.23 -0.35
CA GLU A 210 20.55 -0.83 0.06
C GLU A 210 20.77 -0.63 1.57
N GLU A 211 20.94 0.63 1.98
CA GLU A 211 21.10 0.99 3.39
C GLU A 211 19.89 0.55 4.26
N ARG A 212 20.15 0.32 5.56
CA ARG A 212 19.12 -0.05 6.56
C ARG A 212 18.26 -1.27 6.19
N THR A 213 18.74 -2.16 5.32
CA THR A 213 18.02 -3.36 4.88
C THR A 213 17.57 -4.27 6.04
N PHE A 214 18.35 -4.36 7.13
CA PHE A 214 18.14 -5.32 8.25
C PHE A 214 17.88 -4.67 9.63
N ASN A 215 17.52 -3.39 9.66
CA ASN A 215 17.50 -2.58 10.89
C ASN A 215 16.30 -2.85 11.81
#